data_AF-A0A9W7AZU0-F1
#
_entry.id   AF-A0A9W7AZU0-F1
#
_cell.length_a   1.000
_cell.length_b   1.000
_cell.length_c   1.000
_cell.angle_alpha   90.00
_cell.angle_beta   90.00
_cell.angle_gamma   90.00
#
_symmetry.space_group_name_H-M   'P 1'
#
loop_
_entity.id
_entity.type
_entity.pdbx_description
1 polymer ?
#
loop_
_entity_poly.entity_id
_entity_poly.type
_entity_poly.pdbx_seq_one_letter_code
_entity_poly.pdbx_strand_id
1 'polypeptide(L)'
;MKLFTSILLTNLALTASFVPKALTKNAFVLRAGIDGGGLNLVDKETSTLDSVNVGPDPIKPRTSGKTVLVSGLLQSKDRTDQTTFDFLKDNPLFSFEKIIAFCEDISFAKKRLTSRSARYSGLLDMLEFREGTNGVPTVEDLKDVDSHVAYGISEDTAGQIAENAAKAGVKNLVALMEAPASSAAVESVLSSLSSASPVSYTLLTVPSIADGSEGKPYRVNSVTSDVGGTIPRDEALRIMTECLALDCASSNSYSVVAADTDEVAVEYLKDLRSKGYTRSQEIEKMLEGGIETFEVAVKEKEDEAAMKAKKEEEFKKGAGARSLSREEEIKQLLAKGKQEYKEMMEKKVKEEASDILRREWREKYFARNTSSPEEEYVAENMERGMKEAIRMIKMLKGEKLDDDEQEEHWMDREEREAREQEEKNPEPTEDPEPAPPAATKVEGGDGEGV
;
A
#
# COMPACT_ATOMS: atom_id res chain seq x y z
N MET A 1 71.06 13.08 -55.74
CA MET A 1 69.68 13.24 -56.24
C MET A 1 68.78 13.51 -55.06
N LYS A 2 68.26 14.74 -54.98
CA LYS A 2 67.37 15.24 -53.92
C LYS A 2 65.96 15.28 -54.52
N LEU A 3 64.98 14.66 -53.87
CA LEU A 3 63.55 14.79 -54.14
C LEU A 3 62.92 15.12 -52.78
N PHE A 4 62.70 16.39 -52.41
CA PHE A 4 61.54 17.23 -52.74
C PHE A 4 60.20 16.52 -52.56
N THR A 5 59.67 16.61 -51.34
CA THR A 5 58.25 16.40 -51.01
C THR A 5 57.66 17.74 -50.59
N SER A 6 56.74 18.26 -51.41
CA SER A 6 56.03 19.51 -51.23
C SER A 6 54.56 19.21 -50.93
N ILE A 7 54.11 19.63 -49.75
CA ILE A 7 52.91 20.46 -49.45
C ILE A 7 51.66 20.21 -50.32
N LEU A 8 50.55 19.82 -49.68
CA LEU A 8 49.29 20.58 -49.74
C LEU A 8 48.30 20.20 -48.61
N LEU A 9 48.06 21.21 -47.77
CA LEU A 9 46.98 21.34 -46.80
C LEU A 9 45.71 21.86 -47.50
N THR A 10 44.57 21.85 -46.78
CA THR A 10 43.20 22.34 -47.11
C THR A 10 42.28 21.26 -47.71
N ASN A 11 41.05 21.00 -47.26
CA ASN A 11 40.04 21.89 -46.67
C ASN A 11 39.18 21.24 -45.57
N LEU A 12 38.84 22.08 -44.60
CA LEU A 12 37.80 21.94 -43.59
C LEU A 12 36.46 22.35 -44.22
N ALA A 13 35.43 21.49 -44.19
CA ALA A 13 34.04 21.92 -44.37
C ALA A 13 33.07 20.95 -43.69
N LEU A 14 32.51 21.46 -42.61
CA LEU A 14 31.44 20.95 -41.78
C LEU A 14 30.10 21.06 -42.54
N THR A 15 29.26 20.01 -42.59
CA THR A 15 27.78 20.15 -42.47
C THR A 15 27.12 18.79 -42.22
N ALA A 16 26.16 18.84 -41.30
CA ALA A 16 25.41 17.73 -40.75
C ALA A 16 24.39 17.11 -41.71
N SER A 17 24.09 15.82 -41.52
CA SER A 17 22.73 15.26 -41.64
C SER A 17 22.72 13.78 -41.23
N PHE A 18 22.57 13.58 -39.91
CA PHE A 18 22.19 12.28 -39.35
C PHE A 18 20.66 12.22 -39.36
N VAL A 19 20.09 11.33 -40.16
CA VAL A 19 18.64 11.07 -40.24
C VAL A 19 18.39 9.64 -39.77
N PRO A 20 17.74 9.40 -38.61
CA PRO A 20 17.12 8.14 -38.33
C PRO A 20 15.71 8.08 -38.94
N LYS A 21 15.42 6.98 -39.63
CA LYS A 21 14.14 6.65 -40.26
C LYS A 21 13.08 6.28 -39.20
N ALA A 22 11.91 6.89 -39.38
CA ALA A 22 10.57 6.31 -39.26
C ALA A 22 10.02 5.93 -37.87
N LEU A 23 9.54 6.94 -37.14
CA LEU A 23 8.34 6.85 -36.29
C LEU A 23 7.21 7.57 -37.03
N THR A 24 6.26 6.84 -37.58
CA THR A 24 5.03 7.44 -38.10
C THR A 24 3.80 6.57 -37.82
N LYS A 25 2.90 7.18 -37.02
CA LYS A 25 1.44 7.25 -37.18
C LYS A 25 0.61 6.12 -36.54
N ASN A 26 0.33 6.29 -35.24
CA ASN A 26 -1.02 6.05 -34.73
C ASN A 26 -1.90 7.22 -35.15
N ALA A 27 -2.77 6.98 -36.12
CA ALA A 27 -3.76 7.94 -36.59
C ALA A 27 -4.85 8.10 -35.52
N PHE A 28 -4.86 9.28 -34.89
CA PHE A 28 -5.93 9.76 -34.03
C PHE A 28 -7.14 10.07 -34.92
N VAL A 29 -8.14 9.18 -34.94
CA VAL A 29 -9.43 9.45 -35.60
C VAL A 29 -10.37 10.02 -34.56
N LEU A 30 -10.42 11.35 -34.47
CA LEU A 30 -11.52 12.07 -33.83
C LEU A 30 -12.75 11.98 -34.74
N ARG A 31 -13.64 11.03 -34.47
CA ARG A 31 -15.03 11.11 -34.92
C ARG A 31 -15.85 11.76 -33.81
N ALA A 32 -16.13 13.05 -33.97
CA ALA A 32 -17.20 13.71 -33.24
C ALA A 32 -18.54 13.22 -33.78
N GLY A 33 -19.12 12.21 -33.12
CA GLY A 33 -20.52 11.84 -33.24
C GLY A 33 -21.27 12.39 -32.04
N ILE A 34 -22.03 13.45 -32.25
CA ILE A 34 -23.07 13.91 -31.32
C ILE A 34 -24.23 12.93 -31.52
N ASP A 35 -24.45 12.04 -30.56
CA ASP A 35 -25.76 11.45 -30.31
C ASP A 35 -25.84 11.02 -28.85
N GLY A 36 -26.91 11.46 -28.19
CA GLY A 36 -27.11 11.38 -26.75
C GLY A 36 -27.27 9.95 -26.23
N GLY A 37 -26.50 9.64 -25.20
CA GLY A 37 -26.63 8.44 -24.38
C GLY A 37 -25.44 8.38 -23.43
N GLY A 38 -25.70 8.51 -22.13
CA GLY A 38 -24.66 8.65 -21.10
C GLY A 38 -23.55 7.62 -21.22
N LEU A 39 -22.35 8.09 -21.54
CA LEU A 39 -21.13 7.33 -21.38
C LEU A 39 -20.70 7.40 -19.91
N ASN A 40 -20.80 6.27 -19.22
CA ASN A 40 -19.91 5.99 -18.10
C ASN A 40 -18.49 5.91 -18.67
N LEU A 41 -17.73 7.02 -18.60
CA LEU A 41 -16.27 6.95 -18.62
C LEU A 41 -15.84 6.32 -17.30
N VAL A 42 -15.87 4.99 -17.26
CA VAL A 42 -14.92 4.26 -16.44
C VAL A 42 -13.63 4.31 -17.24
N ASP A 43 -12.83 5.34 -17.01
CA ASP A 43 -11.42 5.34 -17.35
C ASP A 43 -10.78 4.21 -16.53
N LYS A 44 -10.84 3.00 -17.08
CA LYS A 44 -10.01 1.88 -16.65
C LYS A 44 -8.62 2.17 -17.20
N GLU A 45 -7.95 3.14 -16.60
CA GLU A 45 -6.50 3.06 -16.46
C GLU A 45 -6.28 1.76 -15.69
N THR A 46 -6.00 0.70 -16.45
CA THR A 46 -5.50 -0.53 -15.87
C THR A 46 -4.16 -0.16 -15.27
N SER A 47 -4.15 -0.03 -13.94
CA SER A 47 -2.93 -0.15 -13.19
C SER A 47 -2.21 -1.39 -13.73
N THR A 48 -0.91 -1.30 -13.96
CA THR A 48 -0.04 -2.41 -14.40
C THR A 48 -0.08 -3.63 -13.44
N LEU A 49 -0.86 -3.54 -12.37
CA LEU A 49 -1.10 -4.54 -11.35
C LEU A 49 -2.44 -5.27 -11.50
N ASP A 50 -3.40 -4.78 -12.29
CA ASP A 50 -4.72 -5.41 -12.49
C ASP A 50 -4.74 -6.49 -13.58
N SER A 51 -3.57 -6.90 -14.10
CA SER A 51 -3.41 -8.13 -14.89
C SER A 51 -3.45 -9.41 -14.04
N VAL A 52 -3.93 -9.30 -12.79
CA VAL A 52 -4.15 -10.41 -11.86
C VAL A 52 -4.98 -11.48 -12.57
N ASN A 53 -4.35 -12.64 -12.78
CA ASN A 53 -4.91 -13.88 -13.32
C ASN A 53 -4.85 -14.11 -14.84
N VAL A 54 -3.97 -13.41 -15.57
CA VAL A 54 -3.41 -14.00 -16.80
C VAL A 54 -2.24 -14.86 -16.34
N GLY A 55 -2.33 -16.17 -16.58
CA GLY A 55 -1.20 -17.08 -16.33
C GLY A 55 0.06 -16.61 -17.04
N PRO A 56 1.25 -17.11 -16.64
CA PRO A 56 2.50 -16.62 -17.19
C PRO A 56 2.50 -16.77 -18.72
N ASP A 57 2.94 -15.70 -19.41
CA ASP A 57 2.96 -15.68 -20.88
C ASP A 57 3.75 -16.89 -21.43
N PRO A 58 3.30 -17.47 -22.55
CA PRO A 58 4.03 -18.56 -23.18
C PRO A 58 5.41 -18.07 -23.63
N ILE A 59 6.44 -18.84 -23.28
CA ILE A 59 7.83 -18.58 -23.69
C ILE A 59 7.92 -18.59 -25.21
N LYS A 60 8.73 -17.71 -25.79
CA LYS A 60 9.10 -17.76 -27.21
C LYS A 60 10.34 -18.66 -27.39
N PRO A 61 10.17 -19.89 -27.92
CA PRO A 61 11.30 -20.80 -28.09
C PRO A 61 12.17 -20.35 -29.27
N ARG A 62 13.48 -20.49 -29.07
CA ARG A 62 14.51 -20.30 -30.09
C ARG A 62 14.62 -21.55 -30.96
N THR A 63 15.04 -21.36 -32.22
CA THR A 63 15.32 -22.49 -33.11
C THR A 63 16.65 -23.16 -32.73
N SER A 64 16.62 -24.18 -31.87
CA SER A 64 17.80 -24.89 -31.36
C SER A 64 18.29 -26.04 -32.26
N GLY A 65 17.47 -26.51 -33.20
CA GLY A 65 17.80 -27.65 -34.07
C GLY A 65 17.65 -29.01 -33.36
N LYS A 66 18.23 -30.06 -33.95
CA LYS A 66 18.04 -31.45 -33.51
C LYS A 66 19.27 -32.05 -32.81
N THR A 67 20.45 -31.50 -33.06
CA THR A 67 21.71 -32.00 -32.50
C THR A 67 22.40 -30.92 -31.68
N VAL A 68 22.77 -31.27 -30.45
CA VAL A 68 23.58 -30.39 -29.57
C VAL A 68 24.90 -31.06 -29.20
N LEU A 69 25.99 -30.30 -29.25
CA LEU A 69 27.29 -30.71 -28.72
C LEU A 69 27.59 -29.96 -27.43
N VAL A 70 28.09 -30.67 -26.42
CA VAL A 70 28.48 -30.11 -25.12
C VAL A 70 29.98 -30.32 -24.93
N SER A 71 30.73 -29.23 -24.74
CA SER A 71 32.18 -29.25 -24.50
C SER A 71 32.56 -28.56 -23.19
N GLY A 72 33.76 -28.85 -22.68
CA GLY A 72 34.30 -28.26 -21.45
C GLY A 72 33.78 -28.87 -20.14
N LEU A 73 32.88 -29.85 -20.24
CA LEU A 73 32.49 -30.73 -19.13
C LEU A 73 33.27 -32.05 -19.19
N LEU A 74 33.22 -32.84 -18.12
CA LEU A 74 33.84 -34.18 -18.03
C LEU A 74 35.38 -34.17 -17.99
N GLN A 75 35.99 -33.03 -17.69
CA GLN A 75 37.44 -32.89 -17.51
C GLN A 75 37.87 -33.10 -16.05
N SER A 76 37.02 -32.74 -15.08
CA SER A 76 37.33 -32.88 -13.65
C SER A 76 36.76 -34.18 -13.06
N LYS A 77 37.25 -34.53 -11.86
CA LYS A 77 36.76 -35.70 -11.12
C LYS A 77 35.41 -35.46 -10.41
N ASP A 78 34.76 -34.33 -10.60
CA ASP A 78 33.56 -33.96 -9.85
C ASP A 78 32.28 -34.50 -10.50
N ARG A 79 31.35 -34.99 -9.67
CA ARG A 79 30.29 -35.94 -10.08
C ARG A 79 29.08 -35.30 -10.78
N THR A 80 29.04 -33.99 -10.89
CA THR A 80 27.83 -33.21 -11.23
C THR A 80 27.57 -33.05 -12.72
N ASP A 81 28.49 -33.41 -13.61
CA ASP A 81 28.39 -33.08 -15.04
C ASP A 81 27.21 -33.73 -15.79
N GLN A 82 26.57 -34.76 -15.20
CA GLN A 82 25.37 -35.37 -15.78
C GLN A 82 24.17 -34.41 -15.81
N THR A 83 24.10 -33.43 -14.88
CA THR A 83 22.93 -32.55 -14.73
C THR A 83 22.68 -31.71 -15.98
N THR A 84 23.73 -31.22 -16.66
CA THR A 84 23.60 -30.50 -17.94
C THR A 84 22.90 -31.35 -19.00
N PHE A 85 23.26 -32.63 -19.11
CA PHE A 85 22.69 -33.52 -20.10
C PHE A 85 21.23 -33.87 -19.78
N ASP A 86 20.93 -34.05 -18.49
CA ASP A 86 19.55 -34.25 -18.03
C ASP A 86 18.69 -33.00 -18.32
N PHE A 87 19.21 -31.78 -18.10
CA PHE A 87 18.50 -30.53 -18.43
C PHE A 87 18.25 -30.36 -19.93
N LEU A 88 19.23 -30.70 -20.77
CA LEU A 88 19.06 -30.65 -22.24
C LEU A 88 18.02 -31.69 -22.73
N LYS A 89 17.84 -32.79 -22.01
CA LYS A 89 16.89 -33.84 -22.37
C LYS A 89 15.49 -33.60 -21.82
N ASP A 90 15.37 -33.00 -20.64
CA ASP A 90 14.09 -32.74 -19.97
C ASP A 90 13.47 -31.36 -20.29
N ASN A 91 14.13 -30.53 -21.10
CA ASN A 91 13.63 -29.19 -21.42
C ASN A 91 12.32 -29.27 -22.25
N PRO A 92 11.23 -28.56 -21.86
CA PRO A 92 9.97 -28.59 -22.60
C PRO A 92 9.96 -27.74 -23.89
N LEU A 93 10.93 -26.83 -24.05
CA LEU A 93 10.96 -25.84 -25.13
C LEU A 93 11.63 -26.36 -26.41
N PHE A 94 12.44 -27.40 -26.30
CA PHE A 94 13.04 -28.08 -27.45
C PHE A 94 13.19 -29.58 -27.18
N SER A 95 13.33 -30.36 -28.25
CA SER A 95 13.63 -31.78 -28.16
C SER A 95 14.78 -32.08 -29.11
N PHE A 96 15.95 -32.37 -28.54
CA PHE A 96 17.05 -32.89 -29.33
C PHE A 96 16.76 -34.34 -29.72
N GLU A 97 17.29 -34.77 -30.87
CA GLU A 97 17.34 -36.19 -31.24
C GLU A 97 18.67 -36.80 -30.79
N LYS A 98 19.73 -35.98 -30.74
CA LYS A 98 21.08 -36.41 -30.37
C LYS A 98 21.79 -35.36 -29.53
N ILE A 99 22.41 -35.82 -28.45
CA ILE A 99 23.27 -35.02 -27.56
C ILE A 99 24.69 -35.60 -27.62
N ILE A 100 25.65 -34.81 -28.06
CA ILE A 100 27.05 -35.22 -28.21
C ILE A 100 27.85 -34.69 -27.01
N ALA A 101 28.37 -35.60 -26.19
CA ALA A 101 29.34 -35.29 -25.15
C ALA A 101 30.74 -35.27 -25.76
N PHE A 102 31.36 -34.09 -25.83
CA PHE A 102 32.73 -33.91 -26.28
C PHE A 102 33.68 -33.97 -25.08
N CYS A 103 34.64 -34.88 -25.11
CA CYS A 103 35.52 -35.17 -23.98
C CYS A 103 36.93 -35.53 -24.43
N GLU A 104 37.91 -35.45 -23.53
CA GLU A 104 39.29 -35.86 -23.81
C GLU A 104 39.49 -37.38 -23.64
N ASP A 105 38.71 -38.02 -22.75
CA ASP A 105 38.75 -39.47 -22.51
C ASP A 105 37.33 -40.04 -22.53
N ILE A 106 37.00 -40.75 -23.62
CA ILE A 106 35.70 -41.42 -23.78
C ILE A 106 35.44 -42.44 -22.66
N SER A 107 36.48 -43.15 -22.21
CA SER A 107 36.33 -44.18 -21.17
C SER A 107 35.93 -43.56 -19.84
N PHE A 108 36.49 -42.38 -19.54
CA PHE A 108 36.12 -41.60 -18.37
C PHE A 108 34.69 -41.03 -18.49
N ALA A 109 34.37 -40.39 -19.62
CA ALA A 109 33.05 -39.84 -19.89
C ALA A 109 31.94 -40.89 -19.79
N LYS A 110 32.14 -42.07 -20.40
CA LYS A 110 31.20 -43.20 -20.32
C LYS A 110 30.96 -43.63 -18.88
N LYS A 111 31.99 -43.73 -18.04
CA LYS A 111 31.81 -44.12 -16.62
C LYS A 111 30.92 -43.15 -15.85
N ARG A 112 30.89 -41.87 -16.23
CA ARG A 112 30.06 -40.85 -15.56
C ARG A 112 28.64 -40.80 -16.12
N LEU A 113 28.52 -40.76 -17.45
CA LEU A 113 27.24 -40.57 -18.11
C LEU A 113 26.45 -41.88 -18.32
N THR A 114 27.04 -43.05 -18.07
CA THR A 114 26.31 -44.35 -18.11
C THR A 114 25.82 -44.85 -16.75
N SER A 115 25.49 -43.91 -15.87
CA SER A 115 24.91 -44.20 -14.58
C SER A 115 23.51 -44.85 -14.71
N ARG A 116 22.99 -45.42 -13.62
CA ARG A 116 21.61 -45.95 -13.60
C ARG A 116 20.58 -44.84 -13.82
N SER A 117 20.83 -43.62 -13.33
CA SER A 117 19.90 -42.50 -13.55
C SER A 117 19.82 -42.14 -15.03
N ALA A 118 20.95 -42.05 -15.73
CA ALA A 118 20.97 -41.80 -17.18
C ALA A 118 20.24 -42.88 -17.99
N ARG A 119 20.27 -44.14 -17.52
CA ARG A 119 19.52 -45.24 -18.14
C ARG A 119 18.01 -45.08 -17.94
N TYR A 120 17.56 -44.73 -16.74
CA TYR A 120 16.13 -44.60 -16.46
C TYR A 120 15.54 -43.28 -16.98
N SER A 121 16.36 -42.24 -17.15
CA SER A 121 15.92 -40.99 -17.77
C SER A 121 15.76 -41.10 -19.30
N GLY A 122 16.29 -42.16 -19.93
CA GLY A 122 16.31 -42.30 -21.39
C GLY A 122 17.43 -41.49 -22.06
N LEU A 123 18.28 -40.83 -21.28
CA LEU A 123 19.40 -40.03 -21.80
C LEU A 123 20.36 -40.87 -22.66
N LEU A 124 20.57 -42.14 -22.30
CA LEU A 124 21.49 -43.03 -23.02
C LEU A 124 21.10 -43.30 -24.48
N ASP A 125 19.82 -43.22 -24.82
CA ASP A 125 19.35 -43.48 -26.18
C ASP A 125 19.68 -42.32 -27.13
N MET A 126 19.95 -41.13 -26.57
CA MET A 126 20.25 -39.89 -27.29
C MET A 126 21.73 -39.49 -27.22
N LEU A 127 22.50 -40.12 -26.33
CA LEU A 127 23.87 -39.71 -26.00
C LEU A 127 24.91 -40.33 -26.95
N GLU A 128 25.69 -39.48 -27.61
CA GLU A 128 26.87 -39.85 -28.40
C GLU A 128 28.13 -39.30 -27.73
N PHE A 129 29.25 -40.01 -27.83
CA PHE A 129 30.54 -39.56 -27.30
C PHE A 129 31.47 -39.25 -28.47
N ARG A 130 32.09 -38.07 -28.43
CA ARG A 130 33.20 -37.69 -29.32
C ARG A 130 34.44 -37.37 -28.49
N GLU A 131 35.58 -37.81 -29.01
CA GLU A 131 36.88 -37.54 -28.41
C GLU A 131 37.57 -36.42 -29.15
N GLY A 132 38.23 -35.52 -28.44
CA GLY A 132 39.11 -34.56 -29.05
C GLY A 132 40.22 -34.10 -28.13
N THR A 133 41.24 -33.49 -28.72
CA THR A 133 42.42 -33.02 -28.02
C THR A 133 42.17 -31.66 -27.37
N ASN A 134 42.49 -31.51 -26.08
CA ASN A 134 42.43 -30.27 -25.30
C ASN A 134 41.02 -29.71 -25.05
N GLY A 135 39.96 -30.51 -25.21
CA GLY A 135 38.59 -30.10 -24.85
C GLY A 135 37.94 -29.04 -25.74
N VAL A 136 38.61 -28.57 -26.80
CA VAL A 136 38.07 -27.64 -27.81
C VAL A 136 37.66 -28.41 -29.08
N PRO A 137 36.38 -28.37 -29.50
CA PRO A 137 35.93 -29.03 -30.72
C PRO A 137 36.54 -28.43 -31.99
N THR A 138 36.96 -29.28 -32.93
CA THR A 138 37.38 -28.86 -34.27
C THR A 138 36.18 -28.70 -35.21
N VAL A 139 36.42 -28.16 -36.41
CA VAL A 139 35.38 -28.02 -37.44
C VAL A 139 34.79 -29.39 -37.84
N GLU A 140 35.60 -30.45 -37.83
CA GLU A 140 35.15 -31.81 -38.14
C GLU A 140 34.23 -32.37 -37.04
N ASP A 141 34.54 -32.07 -35.77
CA ASP A 141 33.75 -32.49 -34.62
C ASP A 141 32.40 -31.78 -34.54
N LEU A 142 32.31 -30.57 -35.08
CA LEU A 142 31.09 -29.75 -35.14
C LEU A 142 30.26 -30.01 -36.41
N LYS A 143 30.69 -30.93 -37.27
CA LYS A 143 29.92 -31.32 -38.44
C LYS A 143 28.58 -31.94 -38.02
N ASP A 144 27.51 -31.51 -38.69
CA ASP A 144 26.12 -31.92 -38.44
C ASP A 144 25.59 -31.56 -37.03
N VAL A 145 26.22 -30.59 -36.36
CA VAL A 145 25.78 -30.03 -35.07
C VAL A 145 25.00 -28.74 -35.29
N ASP A 146 23.77 -28.65 -34.78
CA ASP A 146 22.96 -27.43 -34.87
C ASP A 146 23.28 -26.42 -33.75
N SER A 147 23.54 -26.92 -32.54
CA SER A 147 23.78 -26.11 -31.35
C SER A 147 25.02 -26.56 -30.58
N HIS A 148 25.79 -25.62 -30.05
CA HIS A 148 26.99 -25.89 -29.26
C HIS A 148 26.88 -25.21 -27.89
N VAL A 149 27.06 -26.00 -26.83
CA VAL A 149 27.17 -25.54 -25.44
C VAL A 149 28.61 -25.73 -24.98
N ALA A 150 29.28 -24.65 -24.63
CA ALA A 150 30.67 -24.66 -24.21
C ALA A 150 30.78 -24.12 -22.77
N TYR A 151 31.12 -25.02 -21.84
CA TYR A 151 31.30 -24.72 -20.42
C TYR A 151 32.77 -24.39 -20.11
N GLY A 152 33.02 -23.46 -19.21
CA GLY A 152 34.37 -23.18 -18.70
C GLY A 152 35.32 -22.62 -19.75
N ILE A 153 34.82 -21.76 -20.65
CA ILE A 153 35.62 -21.17 -21.71
C ILE A 153 36.64 -20.19 -21.11
N SER A 154 37.87 -20.24 -21.62
CA SER A 154 38.92 -19.26 -21.33
C SER A 154 39.05 -18.22 -22.46
N GLU A 155 39.71 -17.11 -22.16
CA GLU A 155 40.00 -16.05 -23.15
C GLU A 155 40.70 -16.58 -24.40
N ASP A 156 41.65 -17.51 -24.22
CA ASP A 156 42.44 -18.09 -25.30
C ASP A 156 41.63 -19.02 -26.22
N THR A 157 40.61 -19.68 -25.67
CA THR A 157 39.84 -20.72 -26.38
C THR A 157 38.58 -20.18 -27.03
N ALA A 158 38.02 -19.07 -26.52
CA ALA A 158 36.79 -18.48 -27.01
C ALA A 158 36.83 -18.17 -28.52
N GLY A 159 37.92 -17.55 -28.99
CA GLY A 159 38.06 -17.21 -30.41
C GLY A 159 38.09 -18.44 -31.31
N GLN A 160 38.77 -19.50 -30.89
CA GLN A 160 38.84 -20.76 -31.64
C GLN A 160 37.48 -21.46 -31.70
N ILE A 161 36.75 -21.49 -30.57
CA ILE A 161 35.40 -22.06 -30.50
C ILE A 161 34.45 -21.31 -31.44
N ALA A 162 34.47 -19.98 -31.40
CA ALA A 162 33.62 -19.14 -32.24
C ALA A 162 33.92 -19.34 -33.73
N GLU A 163 35.20 -19.36 -34.11
CA GLU A 163 35.63 -19.57 -35.49
C GLU A 163 35.28 -20.98 -36.00
N ASN A 164 35.50 -22.01 -35.18
CA ASN A 164 35.18 -23.39 -35.55
C ASN A 164 33.67 -23.60 -35.69
N ALA A 165 32.86 -23.01 -34.80
CA ALA A 165 31.41 -23.06 -34.87
C ALA A 165 30.86 -22.37 -36.13
N ALA A 166 31.40 -21.19 -36.48
CA ALA A 166 31.02 -20.48 -37.70
C ALA A 166 31.38 -21.28 -38.97
N LYS A 167 32.58 -21.87 -39.03
CA LYS A 167 33.00 -22.70 -40.17
C LYS A 167 32.18 -23.98 -40.32
N ALA A 168 31.76 -24.58 -39.21
CA ALA A 168 30.93 -25.78 -39.20
C ALA A 168 29.45 -25.51 -39.51
N GLY A 169 29.01 -24.24 -39.45
CA GLY A 169 27.63 -23.85 -39.71
C GLY A 169 26.68 -24.08 -38.53
N VAL A 170 27.21 -24.04 -37.30
CA VAL A 170 26.42 -24.13 -36.06
C VAL A 170 25.48 -22.92 -36.00
N LYS A 171 24.21 -23.13 -35.62
CA LYS A 171 23.20 -22.06 -35.55
C LYS A 171 23.28 -21.30 -34.23
N ASN A 172 23.46 -22.02 -33.13
CA ASN A 172 23.45 -21.46 -31.78
C ASN A 172 24.69 -21.86 -31.00
N LEU A 173 25.34 -20.88 -30.37
CA LEU A 173 26.47 -21.09 -29.50
C LEU A 173 26.16 -20.49 -28.12
N VAL A 174 26.15 -21.29 -27.07
CA VAL A 174 26.05 -20.81 -25.69
C VAL A 174 27.37 -21.08 -24.98
N ALA A 175 27.97 -20.02 -24.47
CA ALA A 175 29.27 -20.02 -23.84
C ALA A 175 29.15 -19.62 -22.37
N LEU A 176 29.74 -20.40 -21.47
CA LEU A 176 29.87 -20.03 -20.06
C LEU A 176 31.34 -19.82 -19.71
N MET A 177 31.65 -18.65 -19.15
CA MET A 177 32.97 -18.26 -18.66
C MET A 177 32.92 -18.08 -17.14
N GLU A 178 33.76 -18.84 -16.43
CA GLU A 178 33.90 -18.72 -14.98
C GLU A 178 35.09 -17.82 -14.62
N ALA A 179 34.91 -16.95 -13.63
CA ALA A 179 35.94 -16.09 -13.05
C ALA A 179 36.78 -15.32 -14.11
N PRO A 180 36.16 -14.45 -14.93
CA PRO A 180 36.89 -13.67 -15.92
C PRO A 180 37.98 -12.82 -15.26
N ALA A 181 39.17 -12.77 -15.86
CA ALA A 181 40.32 -12.08 -15.26
C ALA A 181 40.13 -10.55 -15.19
N SER A 182 39.37 -9.97 -16.12
CA SER A 182 39.03 -8.55 -16.17
C SER A 182 37.81 -8.29 -17.06
N SER A 183 37.24 -7.09 -17.00
CA SER A 183 36.20 -6.66 -17.94
C SER A 183 36.69 -6.61 -19.40
N ALA A 184 37.94 -6.21 -19.61
CA ALA A 184 38.57 -6.18 -20.94
C ALA A 184 38.70 -7.57 -21.57
N ALA A 185 38.95 -8.59 -20.75
CA ALA A 185 38.96 -9.97 -21.19
C ALA A 185 37.59 -10.40 -21.73
N VAL A 186 36.51 -10.07 -21.03
CA VAL A 186 35.16 -10.42 -21.48
C VAL A 186 34.80 -9.68 -22.79
N GLU A 187 35.19 -8.41 -22.92
CA GLU A 187 35.02 -7.66 -24.16
C GLU A 187 35.76 -8.30 -25.34
N SER A 188 36.97 -8.82 -25.12
CA SER A 188 37.74 -9.52 -26.14
C SER A 188 37.05 -10.82 -26.59
N VAL A 189 36.49 -11.58 -25.66
CA VAL A 189 35.71 -12.79 -25.92
C VAL A 189 34.42 -12.45 -26.68
N LEU A 190 33.73 -11.40 -26.26
CA LEU A 190 32.52 -10.90 -26.92
C LEU A 190 32.79 -10.44 -28.35
N SER A 191 33.91 -9.76 -28.59
CA SER A 191 34.33 -9.36 -29.94
C SER A 191 34.61 -10.57 -30.85
N SER A 192 35.18 -11.63 -30.28
CA SER A 192 35.44 -12.88 -31.00
C SER A 192 34.15 -13.62 -31.33
N LEU A 193 33.22 -13.73 -30.38
CA LEU A 193 31.91 -14.38 -30.57
C LEU A 193 31.00 -13.61 -31.55
N SER A 194 30.98 -12.28 -31.47
CA SER A 194 30.19 -11.44 -32.38
C SER A 194 30.73 -11.43 -33.81
N SER A 195 32.02 -11.69 -34.01
CA SER A 195 32.62 -11.81 -35.34
C SER A 195 32.23 -13.10 -36.08
N ALA A 196 31.75 -14.11 -35.34
CA ALA A 196 31.39 -15.44 -35.84
C ALA A 196 30.01 -15.49 -36.52
N SER A 197 29.75 -14.58 -37.46
CA SER A 197 28.52 -14.61 -38.29
C SER A 197 28.51 -15.85 -39.19
N PRO A 198 27.38 -16.59 -39.32
CA PRO A 198 26.01 -16.27 -38.90
C PRO A 198 25.56 -16.91 -37.57
N VAL A 199 26.47 -17.30 -36.68
CA VAL A 199 26.14 -18.01 -35.43
C VAL A 199 25.47 -17.05 -34.45
N SER A 200 24.29 -17.41 -33.95
CA SER A 200 23.67 -16.69 -32.83
C SER A 200 24.33 -17.12 -31.52
N TYR A 201 25.06 -16.23 -30.87
CA TYR A 201 25.80 -16.54 -29.65
C TYR A 201 25.04 -16.09 -28.39
N THR A 202 25.36 -16.69 -27.25
CA THR A 202 24.99 -16.21 -25.91
C THR A 202 26.19 -16.41 -25.00
N LEU A 203 26.67 -15.34 -24.37
CA LEU A 203 27.79 -15.41 -23.42
C LEU A 203 27.28 -15.21 -21.99
N LEU A 204 27.58 -16.16 -21.11
CA LEU A 204 27.31 -16.08 -19.68
C LEU A 204 28.63 -15.96 -18.93
N THR A 205 28.79 -14.90 -18.15
CA THR A 205 29.89 -14.77 -17.21
C THR A 205 29.39 -15.02 -15.80
N VAL A 206 30.15 -15.81 -15.03
CA VAL A 206 29.86 -16.11 -13.63
C VAL A 206 31.12 -15.85 -12.81
N PRO A 207 31.05 -15.12 -11.68
CA PRO A 207 32.23 -14.77 -10.89
C PRO A 207 32.90 -15.99 -10.26
N SER A 208 32.13 -16.94 -9.73
CA SER A 208 32.63 -18.18 -9.16
C SER A 208 31.50 -19.22 -9.10
N ILE A 209 31.83 -20.48 -9.39
CA ILE A 209 30.90 -21.61 -9.31
C ILE A 209 31.32 -22.55 -8.18
N ALA A 210 30.37 -22.96 -7.35
CA ALA A 210 30.58 -24.01 -6.35
C ALA A 210 29.51 -25.10 -6.45
N ASP A 211 29.83 -26.29 -5.97
CA ASP A 211 28.87 -27.39 -5.90
C ASP A 211 27.66 -27.01 -5.04
N GLY A 212 26.46 -27.16 -5.61
CA GLY A 212 25.22 -26.83 -4.93
C GLY A 212 24.01 -27.05 -5.84
N SER A 213 22.85 -27.22 -5.21
CA SER A 213 21.58 -27.43 -5.90
C SER A 213 21.00 -26.14 -6.47
N GLU A 214 20.09 -26.28 -7.43
CA GLU A 214 19.26 -25.19 -7.96
C GLU A 214 18.36 -24.54 -6.89
N GLY A 215 17.82 -23.37 -7.23
CA GLY A 215 16.71 -22.72 -6.53
C GLY A 215 17.10 -21.47 -5.74
N LYS A 216 18.40 -21.16 -5.66
CA LYS A 216 18.91 -19.97 -4.98
C LYS A 216 18.65 -18.69 -5.78
N PRO A 217 18.45 -17.54 -5.12
CA PRO A 217 18.34 -16.24 -5.78
C PRO A 217 19.63 -15.84 -6.50
N TYR A 218 19.47 -15.32 -7.71
CA TYR A 218 20.53 -14.75 -8.53
C TYR A 218 20.02 -13.48 -9.21
N ARG A 219 20.94 -12.68 -9.72
CA ARG A 219 20.66 -11.49 -10.52
C ARG A 219 21.37 -11.63 -11.85
N VAL A 220 20.73 -11.13 -12.91
CA VAL A 220 21.32 -11.09 -14.24
C VAL A 220 21.58 -9.64 -14.59
N ASN A 221 22.84 -9.30 -14.81
CA ASN A 221 23.29 -7.96 -15.17
C ASN A 221 23.86 -7.96 -16.59
N SER A 222 24.09 -6.77 -17.13
CA SER A 222 24.96 -6.62 -18.31
C SER A 222 26.40 -7.05 -17.95
N VAL A 223 27.11 -7.59 -18.94
CA VAL A 223 28.48 -8.12 -18.80
C VAL A 223 29.46 -7.14 -18.16
N THR A 224 29.28 -5.84 -18.33
CA THR A 224 30.19 -4.80 -17.81
C THR A 224 30.02 -4.51 -16.33
N SER A 225 29.08 -5.17 -15.65
CA SER A 225 28.80 -4.93 -14.23
C SER A 225 29.59 -5.90 -13.35
N ASP A 226 30.59 -5.37 -12.64
CA ASP A 226 31.39 -6.12 -11.66
C ASP A 226 30.54 -6.49 -10.45
N VAL A 227 30.29 -7.79 -10.25
CA VAL A 227 29.69 -8.23 -8.99
C VAL A 227 30.21 -9.61 -8.59
N GLY A 228 30.63 -9.71 -7.33
CA GLY A 228 31.11 -10.95 -6.71
C GLY A 228 29.98 -11.83 -6.21
N GLY A 229 30.32 -13.06 -5.83
CA GLY A 229 29.39 -14.06 -5.33
C GLY A 229 29.76 -15.45 -5.84
N THR A 230 29.12 -16.47 -5.29
CA THR A 230 29.32 -17.86 -5.70
C THR A 230 27.99 -18.46 -6.07
N ILE A 231 27.83 -18.85 -7.33
CA ILE A 231 26.60 -19.45 -7.84
C ILE A 231 26.71 -20.98 -7.69
N PRO A 232 25.64 -21.65 -7.23
CA PRO A 232 25.59 -23.10 -7.24
C PRO A 232 25.65 -23.64 -8.67
N ARG A 233 26.48 -24.67 -8.90
CA ARG A 233 26.75 -25.24 -10.21
C ARG A 233 25.48 -25.63 -10.96
N ASP A 234 24.53 -26.29 -10.29
CA ASP A 234 23.29 -26.71 -10.96
C ASP A 234 22.47 -25.50 -11.46
N GLU A 235 22.50 -24.36 -10.76
CA GLU A 235 21.84 -23.14 -11.21
C GLU A 235 22.53 -22.53 -12.43
N ALA A 236 23.87 -22.46 -12.42
CA ALA A 236 24.64 -21.97 -13.57
C ALA A 236 24.41 -22.84 -14.82
N LEU A 237 24.38 -24.17 -14.64
CA LEU A 237 24.10 -25.12 -15.72
C LEU A 237 22.66 -24.99 -16.21
N ARG A 238 21.68 -24.82 -15.31
CA ARG A 238 20.29 -24.56 -15.69
C ARG A 238 20.20 -23.31 -16.55
N ILE A 239 20.70 -22.17 -16.07
CA ILE A 239 20.66 -20.89 -16.81
C ILE A 239 21.32 -21.04 -18.18
N MET A 240 22.48 -21.69 -18.25
CA MET A 240 23.16 -21.99 -19.52
C MET A 240 22.29 -22.79 -20.48
N THR A 241 21.65 -23.86 -20.01
CA THR A 241 20.77 -24.68 -20.86
C THR A 241 19.49 -23.97 -21.29
N GLU A 242 18.90 -23.14 -20.43
CA GLU A 242 17.69 -22.38 -20.76
C GLU A 242 18.00 -21.22 -21.72
N CYS A 243 19.19 -20.59 -21.63
CA CYS A 243 19.65 -19.61 -22.61
C CYS A 243 19.74 -20.17 -24.04
N LEU A 244 19.92 -21.50 -24.19
CA LEU A 244 19.84 -22.15 -25.50
C LEU A 244 18.39 -22.20 -26.03
N ALA A 245 17.42 -22.31 -25.13
CA ALA A 245 15.99 -22.38 -25.44
C ALA A 245 15.37 -21.00 -25.70
N LEU A 246 15.85 -19.97 -25.02
CA LEU A 246 15.21 -18.66 -24.97
C LEU A 246 15.65 -17.76 -26.13
N ASP A 247 14.67 -17.17 -26.82
CA ASP A 247 14.93 -16.22 -27.91
C ASP A 247 15.51 -14.90 -27.40
N CYS A 248 15.08 -14.44 -26.21
CA CYS A 248 15.58 -13.23 -25.56
C CYS A 248 17.08 -13.29 -25.26
N ALA A 249 17.65 -14.49 -25.11
CA ALA A 249 19.07 -14.70 -24.86
C ALA A 249 19.94 -14.65 -26.12
N SER A 250 19.33 -14.64 -27.31
CA SER A 250 20.06 -14.67 -28.58
C SER A 250 20.87 -13.39 -28.82
N SER A 251 22.12 -13.56 -29.25
CA SER A 251 23.08 -12.49 -29.53
C SER A 251 23.37 -11.55 -28.34
N ASN A 252 23.06 -12.00 -27.13
CA ASN A 252 23.22 -11.22 -25.91
C ASN A 252 24.28 -11.83 -24.99
N SER A 253 24.76 -11.01 -24.07
CA SER A 253 25.77 -11.43 -23.09
C SER A 253 25.36 -10.95 -21.71
N TYR A 254 25.46 -11.85 -20.73
CA TYR A 254 24.96 -11.61 -19.39
C TYR A 254 26.01 -11.96 -18.33
N SER A 255 26.01 -11.18 -17.24
CA SER A 255 26.75 -11.49 -16.02
C SER A 255 25.76 -11.99 -14.97
N VAL A 256 25.92 -13.24 -14.54
CA VAL A 256 25.04 -13.86 -13.54
C VAL A 256 25.73 -13.83 -12.20
N VAL A 257 25.02 -13.33 -11.19
CA VAL A 257 25.58 -13.07 -9.85
C VAL A 257 24.67 -13.67 -8.79
N ALA A 258 25.25 -14.28 -7.75
CA ALA A 258 24.47 -14.74 -6.59
C ALA A 258 23.85 -13.54 -5.86
N ALA A 259 22.56 -13.64 -5.51
CA ALA A 259 21.79 -12.55 -4.93
C ALA A 259 21.18 -12.95 -3.57
N ASP A 260 21.84 -13.86 -2.84
CA ASP A 260 21.36 -14.38 -1.55
C ASP A 260 21.10 -13.29 -0.50
N THR A 261 21.85 -12.18 -0.56
CA THR A 261 21.72 -11.03 0.35
C THR A 261 20.85 -9.90 -0.20
N ASP A 262 20.42 -9.96 -1.45
CA ASP A 262 19.63 -8.92 -2.10
C ASP A 262 18.14 -9.19 -1.84
N GLU A 263 17.56 -8.45 -0.91
CA GLU A 263 16.15 -8.59 -0.50
C GLU A 263 15.19 -8.43 -1.68
N VAL A 264 15.50 -7.52 -2.63
CA VAL A 264 14.67 -7.28 -3.80
C VAL A 264 14.69 -8.48 -4.73
N ALA A 265 15.87 -9.00 -5.05
CA ALA A 265 16.00 -10.17 -5.93
C ALA A 265 15.31 -11.41 -5.31
N VAL A 266 15.43 -11.57 -4.00
CA VAL A 266 14.74 -12.63 -3.23
C VAL A 266 13.22 -12.47 -3.29
N GLU A 267 12.70 -11.26 -3.09
CA GLU A 267 11.26 -10.97 -3.13
C GLU A 267 10.70 -11.13 -4.54
N TYR A 268 11.40 -10.66 -5.56
CA TYR A 268 11.00 -10.81 -6.95
C TYR A 268 10.90 -12.29 -7.36
N LEU A 269 11.90 -13.11 -7.00
CA LEU A 269 11.86 -14.54 -7.26
C LEU A 269 10.70 -15.23 -6.53
N LYS A 270 10.39 -14.82 -5.29
CA LYS A 270 9.21 -15.30 -4.55
C LYS A 270 7.91 -14.89 -5.23
N ASP A 271 7.81 -13.66 -5.72
CA ASP A 271 6.64 -13.16 -6.45
C ASP A 271 6.38 -13.98 -7.72
N LEU A 272 7.41 -14.21 -8.54
CA LEU A 272 7.32 -15.07 -9.74
C LEU A 272 6.86 -16.49 -9.40
N ARG A 273 7.45 -17.11 -8.37
CA ARG A 273 7.07 -18.45 -7.92
C ARG A 273 5.65 -18.51 -7.37
N SER A 274 5.21 -17.49 -6.64
CA SER A 274 3.84 -17.40 -6.10
C SER A 274 2.79 -17.28 -7.21
N LYS A 275 3.16 -16.67 -8.34
CA LYS A 275 2.34 -16.56 -9.55
C LYS A 275 2.37 -17.82 -10.42
N GLY A 276 3.15 -18.84 -10.05
CA GLY A 276 3.22 -20.12 -10.76
C GLY A 276 4.07 -20.10 -12.03
N TYR A 277 5.04 -19.18 -12.13
CA TYR A 277 6.00 -19.18 -13.23
C TYR A 277 6.84 -20.46 -13.19
N THR A 278 7.08 -21.05 -14.36
CA THR A 278 8.02 -22.16 -14.50
C THR A 278 9.45 -21.64 -14.47
N ARG A 279 10.43 -22.51 -14.21
CA ARG A 279 11.85 -22.12 -14.12
C ARG A 279 12.38 -21.45 -15.38
N SER A 280 11.97 -21.93 -16.56
CA SER A 280 12.34 -21.31 -17.83
C SER A 280 11.76 -19.90 -17.98
N GLN A 281 10.51 -19.68 -17.51
CA GLN A 281 9.87 -18.35 -17.53
C GLN A 281 10.49 -17.41 -16.48
N GLU A 282 10.90 -17.93 -15.33
CA GLU A 282 11.65 -17.16 -14.34
C GLU A 282 12.95 -16.64 -14.98
N ILE A 283 13.73 -17.51 -15.63
CA ILE A 283 14.98 -17.13 -16.28
C ILE A 283 14.74 -16.11 -17.41
N GLU A 284 13.71 -16.29 -18.23
CA GLU A 284 13.33 -15.33 -19.28
C GLU A 284 13.09 -13.93 -18.69
N LYS A 285 12.31 -13.83 -17.62
CA LYS A 285 12.02 -12.55 -16.96
C LYS A 285 13.26 -11.93 -16.32
N MET A 286 14.16 -12.74 -15.80
CA MET A 286 15.44 -12.26 -15.25
C MET A 286 16.34 -11.71 -16.36
N LEU A 287 16.38 -12.36 -17.54
CA LEU A 287 17.16 -11.91 -18.70
C LEU A 287 16.60 -10.63 -19.34
N GLU A 288 15.28 -10.41 -19.26
CA GLU A 288 14.60 -9.21 -19.76
C GLU A 288 14.80 -7.97 -18.86
N GLY A 289 15.44 -8.10 -17.69
CA GLY A 289 15.59 -7.01 -16.72
C GLY A 289 14.40 -6.87 -15.77
N GLY A 290 13.76 -7.98 -15.44
CA GLY A 290 12.58 -8.01 -14.57
C GLY A 290 12.83 -7.45 -13.18
N ILE A 291 14.02 -7.62 -12.61
CA ILE A 291 14.35 -7.10 -11.28
C ILE A 291 14.35 -5.57 -11.29
N GLU A 292 14.96 -4.94 -12.29
CA GLU A 292 15.02 -3.48 -12.39
C GLU A 292 13.61 -2.89 -12.49
N THR A 293 12.73 -3.52 -13.27
CA THR A 293 11.32 -3.10 -13.35
C THR A 293 10.58 -3.30 -12.03
N PHE A 294 10.89 -4.36 -11.29
CA PHE A 294 10.30 -4.63 -9.99
C PHE A 294 10.75 -3.63 -8.93
N GLU A 295 12.03 -3.24 -8.92
CA GLU A 295 12.55 -2.20 -8.02
C GLU A 295 11.84 -0.86 -8.23
N VAL A 296 11.62 -0.46 -9.48
CA VAL A 296 10.86 0.76 -9.80
C VAL A 296 9.43 0.63 -9.31
N ALA A 297 8.78 -0.50 -9.55
CA ALA A 297 7.40 -0.73 -9.11
C ALA A 297 7.24 -0.77 -7.58
N VAL A 298 8.21 -1.31 -6.84
CA VAL A 298 8.22 -1.28 -5.37
C VAL A 298 8.33 0.16 -4.87
N LYS A 299 9.25 0.95 -5.42
CA LYS A 299 9.41 2.37 -5.07
C LYS A 299 8.15 3.18 -5.37
N GLU A 300 7.53 2.98 -6.53
CA GLU A 300 6.27 3.63 -6.89
C GLU A 300 5.14 3.29 -5.91
N LYS A 301 5.02 2.02 -5.49
CA LYS A 301 4.03 1.62 -4.48
C LYS A 301 4.29 2.23 -3.11
N GLU A 302 5.55 2.30 -2.69
CA GLU A 302 5.95 2.94 -1.44
C GLU A 302 5.62 4.44 -1.46
N ASP A 303 5.92 5.13 -2.55
CA ASP A 303 5.60 6.54 -2.75
C ASP A 303 4.09 6.80 -2.78
N GLU A 304 3.31 5.95 -3.46
CA GLU A 304 1.86 6.02 -3.45
C GLU A 304 1.28 5.78 -2.05
N ALA A 305 1.81 4.80 -1.31
CA ALA A 305 1.39 4.52 0.06
C ALA A 305 1.72 5.70 0.98
N ALA A 306 2.90 6.31 0.83
CA ALA A 306 3.30 7.51 1.56
C ALA A 306 2.40 8.72 1.23
N MET A 307 2.03 8.90 -0.04
CA MET A 307 1.08 9.94 -0.45
C MET A 307 -0.33 9.70 0.10
N LYS A 308 -0.81 8.46 0.11
CA LYS A 308 -2.11 8.10 0.72
C LYS A 308 -2.09 8.34 2.23
N ALA A 309 -1.02 7.95 2.91
CA ALA A 309 -0.86 8.18 4.35
C ALA A 309 -0.85 9.69 4.70
N LYS A 310 -0.10 10.51 3.94
CA LYS A 310 -0.10 11.98 4.13
C LYS A 310 -1.48 12.59 3.90
N LYS A 311 -2.20 12.18 2.85
CA LYS A 311 -3.58 12.64 2.60
C LYS A 311 -4.54 12.25 3.72
N GLU A 312 -4.41 11.05 4.28
CA GLU A 312 -5.24 10.60 5.41
C GLU A 312 -4.93 11.39 6.69
N GLU A 313 -3.67 11.71 6.94
CA GLU A 313 -3.26 12.52 8.09
C GLU A 313 -3.75 13.98 7.98
N GLU A 314 -3.63 14.58 6.79
CA GLU A 314 -4.20 15.91 6.51
C GLU A 314 -5.72 15.94 6.64
N PHE A 315 -6.40 14.89 6.16
CA PHE A 315 -7.85 14.76 6.32
C PHE A 315 -8.25 14.68 7.80
N LYS A 316 -7.53 13.91 8.63
CA LYS A 316 -7.78 13.81 10.07
C LYS A 316 -7.53 15.14 10.80
N LYS A 317 -6.45 15.85 10.46
CA LYS A 317 -6.16 17.19 11.02
C LYS A 317 -7.22 18.21 10.60
N GLY A 318 -7.65 18.19 9.34
CA GLY A 318 -8.71 19.05 8.83
C GLY A 318 -10.09 18.76 9.44
N ALA A 319 -10.42 17.49 9.70
CA ALA A 319 -11.64 17.10 10.40
C ALA A 319 -11.63 17.52 11.88
N GLY A 320 -10.49 17.32 12.57
CA GLY A 320 -10.30 17.76 13.96
C GLY A 320 -10.38 19.28 14.15
N ALA A 321 -9.84 20.06 13.21
CA ALA A 321 -9.96 21.52 13.23
C ALA A 321 -11.42 22.00 13.06
N ARG A 322 -12.20 21.33 12.20
CA ARG A 322 -13.63 21.65 12.02
C ARG A 322 -14.49 21.29 13.22
N SER A 323 -14.18 20.19 13.92
CA SER A 323 -14.91 19.81 15.14
C SER A 323 -14.64 20.79 16.29
N LEU A 324 -13.38 21.22 16.46
CA LEU A 324 -13.03 22.23 17.47
C LEU A 324 -13.74 23.57 17.21
N SER A 325 -13.76 24.03 15.96
CA SER A 325 -14.49 25.24 15.57
C SER A 325 -16.00 25.13 15.83
N ARG A 326 -16.60 23.94 15.63
CA ARG A 326 -18.02 23.71 15.88
C ARG A 326 -18.36 23.65 17.37
N GLU A 327 -17.48 23.09 18.20
CA GLU A 327 -17.66 23.08 19.65
C GLU A 327 -17.57 24.48 20.27
N GLU A 328 -16.67 25.32 19.75
CA GLU A 328 -16.57 26.74 20.14
C GLU A 328 -17.82 27.52 19.75
N GLU A 329 -18.36 27.30 18.55
CA GLU A 329 -19.62 27.91 18.10
C GLU A 329 -20.80 27.46 18.98
N ILE A 330 -20.91 26.18 19.32
CA ILE A 330 -21.95 25.66 20.21
C ILE A 330 -21.84 26.28 21.61
N LYS A 331 -20.62 26.44 22.16
CA LYS A 331 -20.44 27.09 23.47
C LYS A 331 -20.86 28.56 23.47
N GLN A 332 -20.57 29.30 22.40
CA GLN A 332 -21.01 30.69 22.28
C GLN A 332 -22.54 30.79 22.19
N LEU A 333 -23.19 29.90 21.43
CA LEU A 333 -24.65 29.85 21.33
C LEU A 333 -25.30 29.49 22.67
N LEU A 334 -24.73 28.55 23.43
CA LEU A 334 -25.22 28.19 24.77
C LEU A 334 -25.03 29.34 25.78
N ALA A 335 -23.92 30.07 25.70
CA ALA A 335 -23.68 31.23 26.57
C ALA A 335 -24.69 32.36 26.27
N LYS A 336 -24.92 32.64 24.99
CA LYS A 336 -25.93 33.62 24.55
C LYS A 336 -27.34 33.22 24.96
N GLY A 337 -27.72 31.95 24.77
CA GLY A 337 -29.02 31.43 25.19
C GLY A 337 -29.24 31.49 26.70
N LYS A 338 -28.18 31.29 27.51
CA LYS A 338 -28.25 31.48 28.98
C LYS A 338 -28.47 32.93 29.39
N GLN A 339 -27.88 33.89 28.68
CA GLN A 339 -28.08 35.31 28.95
C GLN A 339 -29.52 35.74 28.61
N GLU A 340 -30.00 35.38 27.41
CA GLU A 340 -31.36 35.67 26.98
C GLU A 340 -32.40 35.03 27.92
N TYR A 341 -32.14 33.81 28.43
CA TYR A 341 -33.00 33.16 29.42
C TYR A 341 -33.03 33.91 30.75
N LYS A 342 -31.88 34.38 31.25
CA LYS A 342 -31.81 35.17 32.49
C LYS A 342 -32.58 36.48 32.36
N GLU A 343 -32.39 37.21 31.25
CA GLU A 343 -33.10 38.47 30.99
C GLU A 343 -34.62 38.25 30.90
N MET A 344 -35.06 37.18 30.22
CA MET A 344 -36.47 36.82 30.13
C MET A 344 -37.06 36.42 31.49
N MET A 345 -36.30 35.70 32.31
CA MET A 345 -36.71 35.34 33.67
C MET A 345 -36.79 36.56 34.58
N GLU A 346 -35.82 37.47 34.55
CA GLU A 346 -35.83 38.70 35.33
C GLU A 346 -37.02 39.60 34.94
N LYS A 347 -37.33 39.68 33.65
CA LYS A 347 -38.52 40.41 33.17
C LYS A 347 -39.81 39.80 33.71
N LYS A 348 -39.96 38.47 33.65
CA LYS A 348 -41.12 37.76 34.20
C LYS A 348 -41.26 37.95 35.71
N VAL A 349 -40.15 37.89 36.45
CA VAL A 349 -40.14 38.15 37.89
C VAL A 349 -40.60 39.58 38.18
N LYS A 350 -40.15 40.58 37.43
CA LYS A 350 -40.57 41.99 37.61
C LYS A 350 -42.05 42.22 37.27
N GLU A 351 -42.55 41.58 36.21
CA GLU A 351 -43.96 41.66 35.82
C GLU A 351 -44.86 41.05 36.91
N GLU A 352 -44.55 39.83 37.36
CA GLU A 352 -45.33 39.16 38.42
C GLU A 352 -45.21 39.91 39.76
N ALA A 353 -44.04 40.44 40.10
CA ALA A 353 -43.83 41.29 41.28
C ALA A 353 -44.71 42.53 41.26
N SER A 354 -44.79 43.19 40.10
CA SER A 354 -45.63 44.38 39.93
C SER A 354 -47.11 44.01 40.07
N ASP A 355 -47.54 42.87 39.53
CA ASP A 355 -48.93 42.43 39.59
C ASP A 355 -49.38 41.98 40.99
N ILE A 356 -48.48 41.36 41.77
CA ILE A 356 -48.70 41.04 43.18
C ILE A 356 -48.88 42.33 43.98
N LEU A 357 -47.94 43.28 43.87
CA LEU A 357 -47.99 44.54 44.59
C LEU A 357 -49.21 45.40 44.19
N ARG A 358 -49.64 45.34 42.92
CA ARG A 358 -50.87 45.98 42.45
C ARG A 358 -52.13 45.33 42.99
N ARG A 359 -52.14 44.01 43.20
CA ARG A 359 -53.25 43.31 43.88
C ARG A 359 -53.33 43.73 45.34
N GLU A 360 -52.19 43.73 46.04
CA GLU A 360 -52.11 44.17 47.43
C GLU A 360 -52.54 45.62 47.62
N TRP A 361 -52.06 46.54 46.76
CA TRP A 361 -52.46 47.94 46.84
C TRP A 361 -53.97 48.10 46.65
N ARG A 362 -54.57 47.36 45.70
CA ARG A 362 -56.03 47.37 45.51
C ARG A 362 -56.76 46.89 46.76
N GLU A 363 -56.31 45.81 47.38
CA GLU A 363 -56.90 45.29 48.64
C GLU A 363 -56.80 46.33 49.76
N LYS A 364 -55.63 46.96 49.96
CA LYS A 364 -55.41 47.99 50.99
C LYS A 364 -56.17 49.30 50.72
N TYR A 365 -56.30 49.70 49.45
CA TYR A 365 -57.07 50.86 49.02
C TYR A 365 -58.58 50.66 49.23
N PHE A 366 -59.14 49.51 48.83
CA PHE A 366 -60.56 49.21 49.05
C PHE A 366 -60.91 48.96 50.52
N ALA A 367 -59.95 48.52 51.34
CA ALA A 367 -60.08 48.43 52.80
C ALA A 367 -59.95 49.78 53.53
N ARG A 368 -59.83 50.92 52.82
CA ARG A 368 -59.64 52.29 53.35
C ARG A 368 -58.36 52.49 54.20
N ASN A 369 -57.34 51.65 54.01
CA ASN A 369 -56.15 51.64 54.88
C ASN A 369 -54.91 52.34 54.30
N THR A 370 -55.00 52.94 53.10
CA THR A 370 -53.86 53.64 52.45
C THR A 370 -54.30 54.83 51.61
N SER A 371 -53.53 55.94 51.63
CA SER A 371 -53.78 57.17 50.85
C SER A 371 -52.70 57.46 49.78
N SER A 372 -51.73 56.56 49.59
CA SER A 372 -50.63 56.73 48.63
C SER A 372 -51.01 56.25 47.22
N PRO A 373 -50.53 56.90 46.15
CA PRO A 373 -50.80 56.49 44.78
C PRO A 373 -50.16 55.13 44.44
N GLU A 374 -50.81 54.37 43.56
CA GLU A 374 -50.45 52.97 43.19
C GLU A 374 -48.99 52.83 42.74
N GLU A 375 -48.48 53.76 41.93
CA GLU A 375 -47.13 53.70 41.37
C GLU A 375 -46.04 53.89 42.44
N GLU A 376 -46.31 54.70 43.46
CA GLU A 376 -45.37 54.99 44.55
C GLU A 376 -45.30 53.80 45.52
N TYR A 377 -46.44 53.16 45.83
CA TYR A 377 -46.49 51.95 46.65
C TYR A 377 -45.78 50.75 45.99
N VAL A 378 -45.96 50.58 44.66
CA VAL A 378 -45.28 49.54 43.91
C VAL A 378 -43.77 49.79 43.91
N ALA A 379 -43.33 51.03 43.65
CA ALA A 379 -41.91 51.40 43.63
C ALA A 379 -41.21 51.16 44.99
N GLU A 380 -41.84 51.56 46.10
CA GLU A 380 -41.29 51.40 47.45
C GLU A 380 -41.19 49.93 47.88
N ASN A 381 -42.08 49.06 47.40
CA ASN A 381 -42.17 47.66 47.80
C ASN A 381 -41.63 46.67 46.74
N MET A 382 -41.01 47.15 45.65
CA MET A 382 -40.53 46.30 44.55
C MET A 382 -39.60 45.17 45.01
N GLU A 383 -38.71 45.44 45.96
CA GLU A 383 -37.79 44.41 46.46
C GLU A 383 -38.53 43.25 47.15
N ARG A 384 -39.61 43.56 47.88
CA ARG A 384 -40.50 42.56 48.48
C ARG A 384 -41.30 41.82 47.41
N GLY A 385 -41.90 42.55 46.48
CA GLY A 385 -42.65 41.95 45.37
C GLY A 385 -41.79 41.00 44.52
N MET A 386 -40.52 41.31 44.31
CA MET A 386 -39.58 40.45 43.58
C MET A 386 -39.27 39.15 44.33
N LYS A 387 -39.15 39.18 45.67
CA LYS A 387 -38.95 37.97 46.48
C LYS A 387 -40.16 37.04 46.41
N GLU A 388 -41.36 37.57 46.54
CA GLU A 388 -42.60 36.78 46.45
C GLU A 388 -42.86 36.28 45.02
N ALA A 389 -42.56 37.08 44.00
CA ALA A 389 -42.63 36.64 42.60
C ALA A 389 -41.66 35.48 42.30
N ILE A 390 -40.42 35.55 42.80
CA ILE A 390 -39.45 34.45 42.69
C ILE A 390 -39.97 33.20 43.38
N ARG A 391 -40.50 33.35 44.60
CA ARG A 391 -41.09 32.27 45.38
C ARG A 391 -42.25 31.60 44.64
N MET A 392 -43.19 32.39 44.11
CA MET A 392 -44.35 31.91 43.37
C MET A 392 -43.94 31.21 42.07
N ILE A 393 -42.98 31.76 41.32
CA ILE A 393 -42.46 31.16 40.09
C ILE A 393 -41.75 29.82 40.38
N LYS A 394 -40.99 29.72 41.47
CA LYS A 394 -40.34 28.47 41.91
C LYS A 394 -41.37 27.42 42.34
N MET A 395 -42.38 27.81 43.11
CA MET A 395 -43.49 26.92 43.49
C MET A 395 -44.26 26.41 42.27
N LEU A 396 -44.57 27.27 41.30
CA LEU A 396 -45.26 26.90 40.06
C LEU A 396 -44.44 25.90 39.22
N LYS A 397 -43.10 25.96 39.31
CA LYS A 397 -42.18 25.04 38.63
C LYS A 397 -41.88 23.76 39.44
N GLY A 398 -42.35 23.66 40.69
CA GLY A 398 -42.07 22.52 41.56
C GLY A 398 -40.62 22.45 42.06
N GLU A 399 -39.88 23.57 42.01
CA GLU A 399 -38.51 23.66 42.55
C GLU A 399 -38.56 23.82 44.08
N LYS A 400 -37.60 23.23 44.80
CA LYS A 400 -37.49 23.39 46.26
C LYS A 400 -37.04 24.82 46.57
N LEU A 401 -37.69 25.44 47.56
CA LEU A 401 -37.32 26.76 48.08
C LEU A 401 -36.09 26.60 49.00
N ASP A 402 -35.12 27.51 48.86
CA ASP A 402 -33.95 27.56 49.74
C ASP A 402 -34.38 28.00 51.16
N ASP A 403 -33.55 27.76 52.19
CA ASP A 403 -33.94 27.99 53.60
C ASP A 403 -34.35 29.45 53.90
N ASP A 404 -33.76 30.43 53.20
CA ASP A 404 -34.12 31.85 53.30
C ASP A 404 -35.43 32.21 52.54
N GLU A 405 -35.88 31.34 51.63
CA GLU A 405 -37.10 31.49 50.82
C GLU A 405 -38.28 30.68 51.38
N GLN A 406 -38.01 29.85 52.38
CA GLN A 406 -39.00 29.14 53.20
C GLN A 406 -39.60 30.03 54.31
N GLU A 407 -39.11 31.27 54.48
CA GLU A 407 -39.72 32.24 55.40
C GLU A 407 -41.23 32.35 55.16
N GLU A 408 -42.03 32.42 56.24
CA GLU A 408 -43.50 32.55 56.18
C GLU A 408 -43.90 33.64 55.18
N HIS A 409 -44.89 33.33 54.34
CA HIS A 409 -45.48 34.30 53.42
C HIS A 409 -45.91 35.53 54.22
N TRP A 410 -45.57 36.72 53.73
CA TRP A 410 -45.73 37.94 54.53
C TRP A 410 -47.19 38.23 54.92
N MET A 411 -48.19 37.78 54.16
CA MET A 411 -49.60 37.86 54.58
C MET A 411 -49.90 36.96 55.78
N ASP A 412 -49.26 35.78 55.86
CA ASP A 412 -49.43 34.89 57.02
C ASP A 412 -48.75 35.52 58.26
N ARG A 413 -47.67 36.29 58.04
CA ARG A 413 -47.00 37.08 59.07
C ARG A 413 -47.86 38.28 59.52
N GLU A 414 -48.40 39.07 58.59
CA GLU A 414 -49.30 40.20 58.89
C GLU A 414 -50.60 39.72 59.55
N GLU A 415 -51.18 38.60 59.14
CA GLU A 415 -52.39 38.03 59.75
C GLU A 415 -52.12 37.52 61.17
N ARG A 416 -50.97 36.89 61.42
CA ARG A 416 -50.56 36.51 62.79
C ARG A 416 -50.38 37.74 63.67
N GLU A 417 -49.70 38.77 63.18
CA GLU A 417 -49.49 40.02 63.92
C GLU A 417 -50.80 40.77 64.17
N ALA A 418 -51.75 40.74 63.23
CA ALA A 418 -53.09 41.30 63.40
C ALA A 418 -53.90 40.55 64.45
N ARG A 419 -53.89 39.20 64.45
CA ARG A 419 -54.54 38.39 65.49
C ARG A 419 -53.92 38.63 66.87
N GLU A 420 -52.59 38.76 66.95
CA GLU A 420 -51.90 39.09 68.21
C GLU A 420 -52.23 40.50 68.70
N GLN A 421 -52.50 41.46 67.81
CA GLN A 421 -52.98 42.80 68.19
C GLN A 421 -54.44 42.78 68.65
N GLU A 422 -55.30 42.00 67.99
CA GLU A 422 -56.70 41.82 68.36
C GLU A 422 -56.83 41.11 69.72
N GLU A 423 -55.96 40.12 69.99
CA GLU A 423 -55.89 39.43 71.29
C GLU A 423 -55.33 40.33 72.41
N LYS A 424 -54.48 41.30 72.08
CA LYS A 424 -54.00 42.32 73.03
C LYS A 424 -55.00 43.46 73.26
N ASN A 425 -56.02 43.60 72.42
CA ASN A 425 -56.98 44.69 72.51
C ASN A 425 -58.41 44.18 72.21
N PRO A 426 -59.01 43.36 73.09
CA PRO A 426 -60.37 42.87 72.87
C PRO A 426 -61.35 44.05 72.92
N GLU A 427 -62.15 44.22 71.88
CA GLU A 427 -63.29 45.13 71.90
C GLU A 427 -64.24 44.79 73.08
N PRO A 428 -64.84 45.80 73.74
CA PRO A 428 -65.70 45.57 74.90
C PRO A 428 -67.02 44.91 74.45
N THR A 429 -67.21 43.65 74.83
CA THR A 429 -68.50 42.95 74.71
C THR A 429 -69.54 43.56 75.65
N GLU A 430 -70.63 44.08 75.09
CA GLU A 430 -71.86 44.44 75.80
C GLU A 430 -72.58 43.18 76.34
N ASP A 431 -72.87 43.22 77.65
CA ASP A 431 -73.83 42.50 78.51
C ASP A 431 -74.02 40.95 78.46
N PRO A 432 -73.90 40.30 79.63
CA PRO A 432 -74.67 39.11 79.98
C PRO A 432 -75.70 39.36 81.10
N GLU A 433 -76.95 38.96 80.83
CA GLU A 433 -78.06 38.84 81.78
C GLU A 433 -77.72 38.01 83.04
N PRO A 434 -78.32 38.31 84.21
CA PRO A 434 -78.08 37.60 85.45
C PRO A 434 -78.79 36.24 85.53
N ALA A 435 -78.04 35.23 85.99
CA ALA A 435 -78.52 33.88 86.27
C ALA A 435 -79.55 33.82 87.43
N PRO A 436 -80.56 32.93 87.39
CA PRO A 436 -81.39 32.60 88.55
C PRO A 436 -80.74 31.47 89.39
N PRO A 437 -80.74 31.54 90.73
CA PRO A 437 -81.70 30.77 91.54
C PRO A 437 -82.09 31.54 92.85
N ALA A 438 -83.05 31.19 93.71
CA ALA A 438 -83.72 29.94 94.05
C ALA A 438 -85.12 30.24 94.64
N ALA A 439 -86.05 29.32 94.44
CA ALA A 439 -87.38 29.34 95.02
C ALA A 439 -87.34 29.07 96.54
N THR A 440 -87.99 29.95 97.31
CA THR A 440 -88.39 29.68 98.69
C THR A 440 -89.85 29.21 98.70
N LYS A 441 -90.03 28.07 99.37
CA LYS A 441 -91.23 27.29 99.60
C LYS A 441 -92.26 28.06 100.48
N VAL A 442 -93.49 28.28 100.03
CA VAL A 442 -94.70 28.39 100.89
C VAL A 442 -95.93 27.83 100.16
N GLU A 443 -96.34 26.67 100.66
CA GLU A 443 -97.67 26.05 100.80
C GLU A 443 -98.88 26.47 99.95
N GLY A 444 -99.51 25.46 99.35
CA GLY A 444 -100.92 25.16 99.66
C GLY A 444 -101.89 25.13 98.47
N GLY A 445 -102.52 23.97 98.26
CA GLY A 445 -103.94 23.92 97.86
C GLY A 445 -104.27 23.31 96.50
N ASP A 446 -104.25 21.98 96.45
CA ASP A 446 -105.29 21.05 95.96
C ASP A 446 -106.42 21.50 95.02
N GLY A 447 -106.78 20.59 94.11
CA GLY A 447 -108.12 20.45 93.51
C GLY A 447 -108.08 20.35 91.99
N GLU A 448 -107.90 19.15 91.44
CA GLU A 448 -109.00 18.28 90.95
C GLU A 448 -109.79 18.85 89.76
N GLY A 449 -109.87 18.08 88.67
CA GLY A 449 -110.98 18.24 87.73
C GLY A 449 -110.71 17.85 86.29
N VAL A 450 -110.66 16.52 86.05
CA VAL A 450 -111.04 15.80 84.81
C VAL A 450 -110.17 15.98 83.56
#